data_AF-A0A4Q5U8M7-F1
#
_entry.id   AF-A0A4Q5U8M7-F1
#
_cell.length_a   1.000
_cell.length_b   1.000
_cell.length_c   1.000
_cell.angle_alpha   90.00
_cell.angle_beta   90.00
_cell.angle_gamma   90.00
#
_symmetry.space_group_name_H-M   'P 1'
#
loop_
_entity.id
_entity.type
_entity.pdbx_description
1 polymer ?
#
loop_
_entity_poly.entity_id
_entity_poly.type
_entity_poly.pdbx_seq_one_letter_code
_entity_poly.pdbx_strand_id
1 'polypeptide(L)'
;MNHSKKINIVIIALALSLSFTVTNAQAGTGVRQPKWVSAKGYWVVETTGGKRGAHIIHFYNNDNQLVYRETLSGVSVKTSRRNVKMKLKKVLETSVAGYALKKEKTENLALVAKAL
;
A
#
# COMPACT_ATOMS: atom_id res chain seq x y z
N MET A 1 -66.83 -31.06 -6.42
CA MET A 1 -66.16 -29.91 -5.76
C MET A 1 -64.68 -29.98 -6.15
N ASN A 2 -64.35 -29.54 -7.38
CA ASN A 2 -63.76 -28.23 -7.73
C ASN A 2 -62.45 -27.94 -6.98
N HIS A 3 -61.35 -27.50 -7.58
CA HIS A 3 -60.80 -27.50 -8.94
C HIS A 3 -59.33 -27.09 -8.73
N SER A 4 -58.46 -27.52 -9.64
CA SER A 4 -57.13 -27.00 -9.98
C SER A 4 -56.80 -25.57 -9.49
N LYS A 5 -55.54 -25.25 -9.17
CA LYS A 5 -54.55 -24.79 -10.18
C LYS A 5 -53.14 -24.76 -9.58
N LYS A 6 -52.17 -25.29 -10.34
CA LYS A 6 -50.74 -24.93 -10.21
C LYS A 6 -50.60 -23.48 -10.67
N ILE A 7 -50.12 -22.59 -9.81
CA ILE A 7 -49.96 -21.17 -10.14
C ILE A 7 -48.47 -20.93 -10.46
N ASN A 8 -48.13 -21.04 -11.75
CA ASN A 8 -46.97 -20.37 -12.32
C ASN A 8 -47.42 -18.97 -12.72
N ILE A 9 -47.06 -17.94 -11.95
CA ILE A 9 -47.22 -16.54 -12.38
C ILE A 9 -45.90 -15.79 -12.13
N VAL A 10 -45.14 -15.70 -13.24
CA VAL A 10 -44.52 -14.48 -13.78
C VAL A 10 -43.54 -13.71 -12.88
N ILE A 11 -42.25 -13.94 -13.14
CA ILE A 11 -41.19 -12.95 -13.42
C ILE A 11 -41.66 -11.49 -13.21
N ILE A 12 -41.31 -10.90 -12.07
CA ILE A 12 -41.14 -9.45 -11.96
C ILE A 12 -39.70 -9.22 -11.55
N ALA A 13 -38.91 -8.89 -12.56
CA ALA A 13 -37.60 -8.29 -12.41
C ALA A 13 -37.73 -7.02 -11.58
N LEU A 14 -36.99 -6.94 -10.48
CA LEU A 14 -36.44 -5.66 -10.06
C LEU A 14 -35.11 -5.91 -9.35
N ALA A 15 -34.06 -5.69 -10.12
CA ALA A 15 -32.69 -5.59 -9.66
C ALA A 15 -32.61 -4.54 -8.55
N LEU A 16 -32.55 -4.98 -7.30
CA LEU A 16 -32.11 -4.17 -6.16
C LEU A 16 -30.60 -4.35 -5.97
N SER A 17 -29.86 -4.05 -7.02
CA SER A 17 -28.46 -3.68 -6.93
C SER A 17 -28.38 -2.17 -6.66
N LEU A 18 -28.67 -1.76 -5.42
CA LEU A 18 -28.18 -0.47 -4.95
C LEU A 18 -26.76 -0.66 -4.43
N SER A 19 -25.83 -0.33 -5.32
CA SER A 19 -24.40 -0.17 -5.09
C SER A 19 -24.12 0.51 -3.75
N PHE A 20 -23.46 -0.20 -2.84
CA PHE A 20 -22.71 0.44 -1.75
C PHE A 20 -21.50 1.12 -2.38
N THR A 21 -21.67 2.32 -2.91
CA THR A 21 -20.52 3.20 -3.14
C THR A 21 -20.07 3.71 -1.78
N VAL A 22 -19.07 3.05 -1.19
CA VAL A 22 -18.31 3.61 -0.07
C VAL A 22 -17.51 4.79 -0.62
N THR A 23 -18.16 5.95 -0.72
CA THR A 23 -17.49 7.21 -1.04
C THR A 23 -16.68 7.59 0.19
N ASN A 24 -15.42 7.15 0.25
CA ASN A 24 -14.43 7.70 1.19
C ASN A 24 -14.06 9.12 0.75
N ALA A 25 -15.01 10.05 0.83
CA ALA A 25 -14.73 11.47 0.84
C ALA A 25 -14.28 11.84 2.26
N GLN A 26 -13.04 11.54 2.60
CA GLN A 26 -12.40 12.15 3.76
C GLN A 26 -12.12 13.62 3.44
N ALA A 27 -13.18 14.45 3.54
CA ALA A 27 -13.04 15.88 3.75
C ALA A 27 -12.60 16.10 5.21
N GLY A 28 -11.34 15.75 5.49
CA GLY A 28 -10.72 15.94 6.79
C GLY A 28 -10.26 17.38 6.96
N THR A 29 -10.75 18.04 8.01
CA THR A 29 -10.24 19.30 8.56
C THR A 29 -8.70 19.33 8.50
N GLY A 30 -8.16 20.23 7.68
CA GLY A 30 -6.79 20.18 7.17
C GLY A 30 -5.70 20.38 8.21
N VAL A 31 -5.37 19.34 8.99
CA VAL A 31 -4.04 19.22 9.57
C VAL A 31 -3.08 18.99 8.40
N ARG A 32 -2.37 20.05 8.00
CA ARG A 32 -1.40 20.00 6.91
C ARG A 32 -0.34 18.96 7.26
N GLN A 33 -0.44 17.77 6.65
CA GLN A 33 0.52 16.70 6.88
C GLN A 33 1.94 17.23 6.61
N PRO A 34 2.92 16.92 7.49
CA PRO A 34 4.28 17.37 7.27
C PRO A 34 4.81 16.86 5.93
N LYS A 35 5.49 17.73 5.17
CA LYS A 35 6.00 17.38 3.82
C LYS A 35 6.89 16.14 3.76
N TRP A 36 7.48 15.74 4.89
CA TRP A 36 8.32 14.54 4.99
C TRP A 36 7.51 13.25 5.15
N VAL A 37 6.21 13.29 5.43
CA VAL A 37 5.35 12.10 5.42
C VAL A 37 5.05 11.75 3.95
N SER A 38 5.16 10.47 3.60
CA SER A 38 4.78 9.95 2.28
C SER A 38 3.39 9.30 2.38
N ALA A 39 2.61 9.41 1.31
CA ALA A 39 1.35 8.68 1.17
C ALA A 39 1.55 7.22 0.69
N LYS A 40 2.78 6.84 0.33
CA LYS A 40 3.10 5.56 -0.32
C LYS A 40 3.61 4.47 0.64
N GLY A 41 3.74 4.78 1.93
CA GLY A 41 4.23 3.84 2.93
C GLY A 41 4.96 4.52 4.09
N TYR A 42 5.82 3.76 4.76
CA TYR A 42 6.58 4.22 5.93
C TYR A 42 7.98 3.61 5.97
N TRP A 43 8.82 4.13 6.87
CA TRP A 43 10.14 3.58 7.12
C TRP A 43 10.36 3.38 8.62
N VAL A 44 11.19 2.40 8.96
CA VAL A 44 11.60 2.06 10.33
C VAL A 44 13.12 2.13 10.41
N VAL A 45 13.65 2.73 11.47
CA VAL A 45 15.09 2.80 11.71
C VAL A 45 15.43 1.98 12.95
N GLU A 46 16.21 0.93 12.75
CA GLU A 46 16.75 0.09 13.80
C GLU A 46 18.19 0.49 14.10
N THR A 47 18.53 0.62 15.38
CA THR A 47 19.90 0.84 15.81
C THR A 47 20.46 -0.47 16.33
N THR A 48 21.56 -0.93 15.76
CA THR A 48 22.19 -2.18 16.20
C THR A 48 23.07 -1.90 17.42
N GLY A 49 22.70 -2.46 18.57
CA GLY A 49 23.29 -2.14 19.88
C GLY A 49 24.78 -2.46 20.06
N GLY A 50 25.41 -3.16 19.10
CA GLY A 50 26.81 -3.58 19.19
C GLY A 50 27.85 -2.63 18.58
N LYS A 51 27.46 -1.69 17.70
CA LYS A 51 28.41 -0.80 17.01
C LYS A 51 27.88 0.63 16.97
N ARG A 52 28.67 1.57 17.49
CA ARG A 52 28.38 3.01 17.36
C ARG A 52 28.23 3.34 15.88
N GLY A 53 27.05 3.83 15.49
CA GLY A 53 26.78 4.29 14.12
C GLY A 53 26.41 3.20 13.10
N ALA A 54 25.93 2.03 13.56
CA ALA A 54 25.33 1.02 12.68
C ALA A 54 23.80 1.07 12.76
N HIS A 55 23.15 1.46 11.66
CA HIS A 55 21.70 1.54 11.54
C HIS A 55 21.19 0.72 10.37
N ILE A 56 20.05 0.08 10.56
CA ILE A 56 19.32 -0.59 9.48
C ILE A 56 18.04 0.20 9.25
N ILE A 57 17.76 0.56 8.01
CA ILE A 57 16.55 1.28 7.62
C ILE A 57 15.70 0.35 6.76
N HIS A 58 14.51 0.05 7.24
CA HIS A 58 13.51 -0.73 6.54
C HIS A 58 12.48 0.20 5.89
N PHE A 59 12.13 -0.05 4.63
CA PHE A 59 11.13 0.71 3.89
C PHE A 59 9.97 -0.20 3.51
N TYR A 60 8.76 0.19 3.90
CA TYR A 60 7.54 -0.58 3.69
C TYR A 60 6.55 0.20 2.83
N ASN A 61 5.82 -0.49 1.96
CA ASN A 61 4.64 0.08 1.29
C ASN A 61 3.40 0.07 2.22
N ASN A 62 2.26 0.56 1.72
CA ASN A 62 1.00 0.58 2.48
C ASN A 62 0.43 -0.82 2.77
N ASP A 63 0.90 -1.85 2.06
CA ASP A 63 0.53 -3.26 2.27
C ASP A 63 1.47 -3.96 3.28
N ASN A 64 2.28 -3.20 4.01
CA ASN A 64 3.29 -3.68 4.96
C ASN A 64 4.36 -4.60 4.34
N GLN A 65 4.56 -4.53 3.02
CA GLN A 65 5.59 -5.29 2.33
C GLN A 65 6.91 -4.54 2.40
N LEU A 66 7.98 -5.22 2.81
CA LEU A 66 9.33 -4.68 2.78
C LEU A 66 9.77 -4.50 1.32
N VAL A 67 9.87 -3.25 0.87
CA VAL A 67 10.24 -2.91 -0.52
C VAL A 67 11.73 -2.61 -0.67
N TYR A 68 12.40 -2.18 0.40
CA TYR A 68 13.83 -1.89 0.41
C TYR A 68 14.41 -1.94 1.83
N ARG A 69 15.69 -2.29 1.93
CA ARG A 69 16.45 -2.27 3.19
C ARG A 69 17.84 -1.71 2.93
N GLU A 70 18.22 -0.72 3.73
CA GLU A 70 19.54 -0.08 3.69
C GLU A 70 20.28 -0.32 5.00
N THR A 71 21.56 -0.69 4.93
CA THR A 71 22.43 -0.77 6.12
C THR A 71 23.47 0.33 6.07
N LEU A 72 23.45 1.22 7.06
CA LEU A 72 24.40 2.32 7.18
C LEU A 72 25.38 2.02 8.31
N SER A 73 26.67 2.08 8.00
CA SER A 73 27.76 1.90 8.97
C SER A 73 28.60 3.18 9.07
N GLY A 74 29.02 3.52 10.29
CA GLY A 74 29.89 4.68 10.53
C GLY A 74 29.18 6.04 10.47
N VAL A 75 27.85 6.06 10.33
CA VAL A 75 27.05 7.29 10.24
C VAL A 75 25.87 7.21 11.20
N SER A 76 25.60 8.30 11.93
CA SER A 76 24.44 8.38 12.82
C SER A 76 23.20 8.90 12.09
N VAL A 77 22.11 8.13 12.12
CA VAL A 77 20.82 8.53 11.51
C VAL A 77 20.00 9.33 12.53
N LYS A 78 20.07 10.66 12.45
CA LYS A 78 19.29 11.57 13.31
C LYS A 78 17.89 11.82 12.72
N THR A 79 16.94 10.94 13.00
CA THR A 79 15.55 11.03 12.50
C THR A 79 14.80 12.27 12.97
N SER A 80 15.26 12.97 14.01
CA SER A 80 14.71 14.26 14.42
C SER A 80 14.94 15.37 13.39
N ARG A 81 15.97 15.26 12.53
CA ARG A 81 16.32 16.29 11.56
C ARG A 81 15.39 16.25 10.34
N ARG A 82 14.77 17.38 10.00
CA ARG A 82 13.89 17.51 8.81
C ARG A 82 14.56 17.04 7.52
N ASN A 83 15.82 17.41 7.28
CA ASN A 83 16.56 17.00 6.07
C ASN A 83 16.74 15.48 5.99
N VAL A 84 16.92 14.79 7.12
CA VAL A 84 17.00 13.32 7.17
C VAL A 84 15.64 12.74 6.79
N LYS A 85 14.55 13.19 7.43
CA LYS A 85 13.19 12.71 7.09
C LYS A 85 12.84 12.92 5.61
N MET A 86 13.20 14.05 5.01
CA MET A 86 12.97 14.32 3.59
C MET A 86 13.77 13.37 2.67
N LYS A 87 15.02 13.05 3.03
CA LYS A 87 15.81 12.06 2.29
C LYS A 87 15.19 10.67 2.39
N LEU A 88 14.77 10.25 3.59
CA LEU A 88 14.08 8.98 3.81
C LEU A 88 12.78 8.89 3.01
N LYS A 89 11.98 9.96 2.99
CA LYS A 89 10.80 10.06 2.12
C LYS A 89 11.14 9.83 0.65
N LYS A 90 12.17 10.51 0.13
CA LYS A 90 12.57 10.35 -1.28
C LYS A 90 12.99 8.91 -1.58
N VAL A 91 13.78 8.29 -0.69
CA VAL A 91 14.18 6.89 -0.83
C VAL A 91 12.94 5.98 -0.84
N LEU A 92 12.03 6.14 0.13
CA LEU A 92 10.78 5.39 0.18
C LEU A 92 9.99 5.48 -1.12
N GLU A 93 9.76 6.69 -1.63
CA GLU A 93 8.95 6.91 -2.83
C GLU A 93 9.56 6.28 -4.08
N THR A 94 10.89 6.35 -4.21
CA THR A 94 11.64 5.68 -5.28
C THR A 94 11.59 4.15 -5.12
N SER A 95 11.80 3.64 -3.92
CA SER A 95 11.79 2.20 -3.64
C SER A 95 10.42 1.57 -3.89
N VAL A 96 9.32 2.23 -3.49
CA VAL A 96 7.96 1.74 -3.74
C VAL A 96 7.67 1.73 -5.25
N ALA A 97 8.06 2.78 -5.98
CA ALA A 97 7.87 2.82 -7.43
C ALA A 97 8.65 1.70 -8.14
N GLY A 98 9.93 1.50 -7.78
CA GLY A 98 10.75 0.43 -8.34
C GLY A 98 10.23 -0.97 -8.01
N TYR A 99 9.73 -1.17 -6.80
CA TYR A 99 9.13 -2.45 -6.39
C TYR A 99 7.87 -2.77 -7.19
N ALA A 100 6.97 -1.80 -7.37
CA ALA A 100 5.74 -1.98 -8.14
C ALA A 100 6.04 -2.40 -9.59
N LEU A 101 6.97 -1.72 -10.26
CA LEU A 101 7.40 -2.05 -11.62
C LEU A 101 7.99 -3.46 -11.72
N LYS A 102 8.82 -3.86 -10.74
CA LYS A 102 9.39 -5.21 -10.69
C LYS A 102 8.29 -6.26 -10.53
N LYS A 103 7.35 -6.02 -9.62
CA LYS A 103 6.23 -6.93 -9.33
C LYS A 103 5.36 -7.14 -10.56
N GLU A 104 4.93 -6.06 -11.20
CA GLU A 104 4.14 -6.10 -12.44
C GLU A 104 4.86 -6.87 -13.55
N LYS A 105 6.15 -6.62 -13.76
CA LYS A 105 6.96 -7.36 -14.74
C LYS A 105 6.97 -8.86 -14.43
N THR A 106 7.16 -9.25 -13.17
CA THR A 106 7.16 -10.66 -12.77
C THR A 106 5.78 -11.31 -12.98
N GLU A 107 4.70 -10.61 -12.64
CA GLU A 107 3.33 -11.09 -12.87
C GLU A 107 3.04 -11.28 -14.36
N ASN A 108 3.41 -10.30 -15.20
CA ASN A 108 3.24 -10.39 -16.65
C ASN A 108 4.00 -11.57 -17.26
N LEU A 109 5.25 -11.80 -16.82
CA LEU A 109 6.04 -12.95 -17.27
C LEU A 109 5.40 -14.28 -16.87
N ALA A 110 4.85 -14.37 -15.65
CA ALA A 110 4.15 -15.58 -15.19
C ALA A 110 2.87 -15.85 -15.99
N LEU A 111 2.12 -14.80 -16.35
CA LEU A 111 0.93 -14.93 -17.20
C LEU A 111 1.27 -15.44 -18.60
N VAL A 112 2.33 -14.90 -19.22
CA VAL A 112 2.81 -15.37 -20.53
C VAL A 112 3.26 -16.83 -20.45
N ALA A 113 4.03 -17.21 -19.42
CA ALA A 113 4.48 -18.59 -19.25
C ALA A 113 3.32 -19.59 -19.06
N LYS A 114 2.21 -19.16 -18.46
CA LYS A 114 1.01 -19.98 -18.27
C LYS A 114 0.18 -20.14 -19.56
N ALA A 115 0.35 -19.24 -20.52
CA ALA A 115 -0.37 -19.25 -21.80
C ALA A 115 0.31 -20.09 -22.90
N LEU A 116 1.55 -20.53 -22.66
CA LEU A 116 2.31 -21.46 -23.50
C LEU A 116 2.09 -22.90 -23.03
#